data_AF-A0A2E8NN23-F1
#
_entry.id   AF-A0A2E8NN23-F1
#
_cell.length_a   1.000
_cell.length_b   1.000
_cell.length_c   1.000
_cell.angle_alpha   90.00
_cell.angle_beta   90.00
_cell.angle_gamma   90.00
#
_symmetry.space_group_name_H-M   'P 1'
#
loop_
_entity.id
_entity.type
_entity.pdbx_description
1 polymer ?
#
loop_
_entity_poly.entity_id
_entity_poly.type
_entity_poly.pdbx_seq_one_letter_code
_entity_poly.pdbx_strand_id
1 'polypeptide(L)'
;MKMPRKVMRYSPSAGKHTLHTVERVKKRKASELKWGQRRFRRVTSGYRGFPRPKPSGDKPTKRVNLIFRCDETGKAHSPKGKRAKKFELVDK
;
A
#
# COMPACT_ATOMS: atom_id res chain seq x y z
N MET A 1 -11.76 5.97 -12.34
CA MET A 1 -11.12 7.23 -11.90
C MET A 1 -9.78 7.33 -12.59
N LYS A 2 -9.53 8.42 -13.31
CA LYS A 2 -8.26 8.68 -14.00
C LYS A 2 -7.46 9.68 -13.16
N MET A 3 -6.17 9.40 -12.94
CA MET A 3 -5.27 10.30 -12.22
C MET A 3 -3.99 10.47 -13.04
N PRO A 4 -3.43 11.69 -13.14
CA PRO A 4 -2.17 11.91 -13.84
C PRO A 4 -1.01 11.25 -13.09
N ARG A 5 0.03 10.85 -13.84
CA ARG A 5 1.27 10.27 -13.28
C ARG A 5 2.18 11.29 -12.60
N LYS A 6 2.07 12.57 -12.94
CA LYS A 6 2.79 13.68 -12.30
C LYS A 6 1.81 14.68 -11.71
N VAL A 7 2.05 15.10 -10.47
CA VAL A 7 1.20 16.05 -9.73
C VAL A 7 2.07 17.02 -8.95
N MET A 8 1.76 18.31 -8.99
CA MET A 8 2.37 19.28 -8.06
C MET A 8 1.76 19.16 -6.67
N ARG A 9 2.61 18.99 -5.66
CA ARG A 9 2.18 18.81 -4.28
C ARG A 9 3.24 19.32 -3.31
N TYR A 10 2.81 19.67 -2.10
CA TYR A 10 3.74 19.98 -1.01
C TYR A 10 4.60 18.75 -0.66
N SER A 11 5.92 18.94 -0.65
CA SER A 11 6.88 17.95 -0.16
C SER A 11 7.30 18.29 1.27
N PRO A 12 7.00 17.45 2.28
CA PRO A 12 7.43 17.69 3.65
C PRO A 12 8.96 17.72 3.83
N SER A 13 9.68 17.08 2.90
CA SER A 13 11.14 17.01 2.97
C SER A 13 11.83 18.23 2.37
N ALA A 14 11.21 18.89 1.39
CA ALA A 14 11.75 20.08 0.74
C ALA A 14 11.15 21.38 1.32
N GLY A 15 10.05 21.31 2.06
CA GLY A 15 9.36 22.48 2.62
C GLY A 15 8.61 23.33 1.60
N LYS A 16 8.52 22.88 0.33
CA LYS A 16 7.90 23.60 -0.78
C LYS A 16 7.06 22.67 -1.66
N HIS A 17 6.29 23.27 -2.58
CA HIS A 17 5.54 22.52 -3.59
C HIS A 17 6.45 22.10 -4.73
N THR A 18 6.50 20.80 -5.02
CA THR A 18 7.34 20.22 -6.07
C THR A 18 6.54 19.24 -6.92
N LEU A 19 7.10 18.87 -8.06
CA LEU A 19 6.56 17.78 -8.88
C LEU A 19 6.78 16.44 -8.17
N HIS A 20 5.71 15.66 -8.13
CA HIS A 20 5.71 14.33 -7.56
C HIS A 20 5.22 13.30 -8.58
N THR A 21 5.97 12.21 -8.68
CA THR A 21 5.58 11.02 -9.41
C THR A 21 4.62 10.17 -8.57
N VAL A 22 3.48 9.77 -9.15
CA VAL A 22 2.43 9.00 -8.49
C VAL A 22 2.64 7.50 -8.72
N GLU A 23 2.90 6.77 -7.65
CA GLU A 23 3.10 5.33 -7.69
C GLU A 23 1.99 4.57 -6.96
N ARG A 24 1.55 3.45 -7.56
CA ARG A 24 0.62 2.52 -6.90
C ARG A 24 1.40 1.44 -6.17
N VAL A 25 1.19 1.33 -4.86
CA VAL A 25 1.88 0.33 -4.04
C VAL A 25 1.34 -1.07 -4.30
N LYS A 26 2.25 -1.99 -4.65
CA LYS A 26 1.96 -3.42 -4.76
C LYS A 26 2.25 -4.10 -3.41
N LYS A 27 1.34 -4.97 -2.96
CA LYS A 27 1.57 -5.80 -1.77
C LYS A 27 2.59 -6.89 -2.12
N ARG A 28 3.54 -7.13 -1.21
CA ARG A 28 4.47 -8.27 -1.26
C ARG A 28 4.00 -9.38 -0.33
N LYS A 29 4.54 -10.59 -0.52
CA LYS A 29 4.29 -11.75 0.37
C LYS A 29 4.74 -11.42 1.79
N ALA A 30 4.01 -11.92 2.78
CA ALA A 30 4.41 -11.79 4.18
C ALA A 30 5.73 -12.55 4.43
N SER A 31 6.64 -11.96 5.21
CA SER A 31 7.93 -12.58 5.56
C SER A 31 7.75 -13.59 6.71
N GLU A 32 8.34 -14.78 6.55
CA GLU A 32 8.31 -15.87 7.55
C GLU A 32 9.14 -15.54 8.81
N LEU A 33 10.14 -14.66 8.70
CA LEU A 33 10.98 -14.25 9.82
C LEU A 33 10.25 -13.32 10.80
N LYS A 34 9.08 -12.79 10.43
CA LYS A 34 8.29 -11.93 11.31
C LYS A 34 7.73 -12.74 12.47
N TRP A 35 7.76 -12.15 13.66
CA TRP A 35 7.35 -12.80 14.90
C TRP A 35 5.94 -13.43 14.84
N GLY A 36 4.99 -12.75 14.20
CA GLY A 36 3.63 -13.28 14.01
C GLY A 36 3.57 -14.56 13.19
N GLN A 37 4.36 -14.65 12.10
CA GLN A 37 4.42 -15.86 11.28
C GLN A 37 5.11 -17.00 12.03
N ARG A 38 6.24 -16.74 12.70
CA ARG A 38 6.92 -17.73 13.54
C ARG A 38 5.99 -18.32 14.61
N ARG A 39 5.21 -17.47 15.27
CA ARG A 39 4.20 -17.92 16.25
C ARG A 39 3.10 -18.75 15.59
N PHE A 40 2.58 -18.32 14.45
CA PHE A 40 1.54 -19.06 13.73
C PHE A 40 2.02 -20.46 13.31
N ARG A 41 3.25 -20.57 12.77
CA ARG A 41 3.87 -21.85 12.40
C ARG A 41 4.04 -22.78 13.61
N ARG A 42 4.51 -22.26 14.74
CA ARG A 42 4.65 -23.02 16.00
C ARG A 42 3.32 -23.54 16.55
N VAL A 43 2.25 -22.75 16.46
CA VAL A 43 0.94 -23.19 16.98
C VAL A 43 0.28 -24.19 16.04
N THR A 44 0.54 -24.07 14.74
CA THR A 44 -0.01 -24.96 13.70
C THR A 44 0.76 -26.29 13.59
N SER A 45 1.98 -26.38 14.12
CA SER A 45 2.78 -27.61 14.05
C SER A 45 2.22 -28.73 14.95
N GLY A 46 2.32 -29.96 14.48
CA GLY A 46 1.80 -31.16 15.16
C GLY A 46 0.32 -31.41 14.86
N TYR A 47 -0.26 -32.35 15.60
CA TYR A 47 -1.66 -32.75 15.42
C TYR A 47 -2.60 -31.82 16.20
N ARG A 48 -2.87 -30.64 15.63
CA ARG A 48 -3.75 -29.62 16.22
C ARG A 48 -4.77 -29.15 15.19
N GLY A 49 -5.91 -28.65 15.66
CA GLY A 49 -6.88 -27.93 14.83
C GLY A 49 -6.35 -26.58 14.34
N PHE A 50 -7.10 -25.94 13.44
CA PHE A 50 -6.70 -24.63 12.90
C PHE A 50 -6.84 -23.54 13.98
N PRO A 51 -5.76 -22.85 14.38
CA PRO A 51 -5.73 -22.10 15.64
C PRO A 51 -6.28 -20.67 15.60
N ARG A 52 -6.72 -20.18 14.43
CA ARG A 52 -7.17 -18.78 14.25
C ARG A 52 -8.46 -18.74 13.43
N PRO A 53 -9.33 -17.73 13.60
CA PRO A 53 -10.50 -17.59 12.75
C PRO A 53 -10.10 -17.28 11.30
N LYS A 54 -10.82 -17.83 10.32
CA LYS A 54 -10.67 -17.55 8.88
C LYS A 54 -11.85 -16.70 8.39
N PRO A 55 -11.84 -15.37 8.57
CA PRO A 55 -12.91 -14.54 8.03
C PRO A 55 -12.88 -14.60 6.50
N SER A 56 -14.04 -14.91 5.92
CA SER A 56 -14.28 -14.88 4.47
C SER A 56 -14.99 -13.58 4.10
N GLY A 57 -14.78 -13.13 2.86
CA GLY A 57 -15.45 -11.96 2.30
C GLY A 57 -14.51 -10.79 2.07
N ASP A 58 -14.59 -10.26 0.85
CA ASP A 58 -13.83 -9.10 0.42
C ASP A 58 -14.78 -7.93 0.14
N LYS A 59 -14.42 -6.72 0.59
CA LYS A 59 -15.24 -5.54 0.32
C LYS A 59 -15.28 -5.26 -1.18
N PRO A 60 -16.43 -4.85 -1.76
CA PRO A 60 -16.58 -4.60 -3.19
C PRO A 60 -15.68 -3.46 -3.71
N THR A 61 -15.28 -2.54 -2.81
CA THR A 61 -14.28 -1.51 -3.10
C THR A 61 -13.25 -1.40 -1.99
N LYS A 62 -11.98 -1.22 -2.37
CA LYS A 62 -10.86 -1.00 -1.46
C LYS A 62 -10.28 0.39 -1.68
N ARG A 63 -9.58 0.94 -0.68
CA ARG A 63 -8.83 2.19 -0.83
C ARG A 63 -7.59 1.94 -1.67
N VAL A 64 -7.30 2.84 -2.60
CA VAL A 64 -6.08 2.78 -3.41
C VAL A 64 -4.94 3.36 -2.58
N ASN A 65 -3.92 2.55 -2.33
CA ASN A 65 -2.69 2.98 -1.67
C ASN A 65 -1.75 3.58 -2.72
N LEU A 66 -1.57 4.89 -2.64
CA LEU A 66 -0.70 5.67 -3.49
C LEU A 66 0.50 6.15 -2.68
N ILE A 67 1.64 6.28 -3.35
CA ILE A 67 2.82 6.95 -2.84
C ILE A 67 3.15 8.08 -3.82
N PHE A 68 3.46 9.25 -3.28
CA PHE A 68 4.00 10.36 -4.04
C PHE A 68 5.50 10.42 -3.80
N ARG A 69 6.28 10.23 -4.86
CA ARG A 69 7.73 10.37 -4.82
C ARG A 69 8.10 11.75 -5.33
N CYS A 70 8.78 12.53 -4.50
CA CYS A 70 9.25 13.86 -4.86
C CYS A 70 10.39 13.74 -5.88
N ASP A 71 10.32 14.46 -6.98
CA ASP A 71 11.35 14.40 -8.02
C ASP A 71 12.66 15.07 -7.56
N GLU A 72 12.60 16.10 -6.71
CA GLU A 72 13.79 16.82 -6.22
C GLU A 72 14.56 16.07 -5.12
N THR A 73 13.85 15.48 -4.14
CA THR A 73 14.47 14.85 -2.96
C THR A 73 14.51 13.34 -3.03
N GLY A 74 13.77 12.75 -3.98
CA GLY A 74 13.56 11.29 -4.08
C GLY A 74 12.75 10.69 -2.94
N LYS A 75 12.41 11.46 -1.89
CA LYS A 75 11.66 10.99 -0.73
C LYS A 75 10.18 10.82 -1.09
N ALA A 76 9.60 9.79 -0.49
CA ALA A 76 8.23 9.38 -0.71
C ALA A 76 7.35 9.71 0.50
N HIS A 77 6.12 10.16 0.26
CA HIS A 77 5.11 10.31 1.31
C HIS A 77 3.74 9.79 0.85
N SER A 78 2.94 9.30 1.80
CA SER A 78 1.65 8.66 1.51
C SER A 78 0.47 9.58 1.87
N PRO A 79 -0.45 9.88 0.93
CA PRO A 79 -1.72 10.51 1.25
C PRO A 79 -2.75 9.52 1.81
N LYS A 80 -3.87 10.06 2.29
CA LYS A 80 -5.09 9.28 2.53
C LYS A 80 -5.64 8.74 1.20
N GLY A 81 -5.76 7.42 1.08
CA GLY A 81 -6.30 6.76 -0.10
C GLY A 81 -7.82 6.94 -0.27
N LYS A 82 -8.27 7.07 -1.52
CA LYS A 82 -9.70 7.10 -1.90
C LYS A 82 -10.17 5.69 -2.30
N ARG A 83 -11.45 5.38 -2.08
CA ARG A 83 -12.05 4.13 -2.58
C ARG A 83 -12.39 4.26 -4.06
N ALA A 84 -12.04 3.27 -4.86
CA ALA A 84 -12.39 3.22 -6.27
C ALA A 84 -12.54 1.76 -6.73
N LYS A 85 -13.46 1.48 -7.65
CA LYS A 85 -13.56 0.18 -8.34
C LYS A 85 -12.47 0.04 -9.42
N LYS A 86 -12.37 1.05 -10.30
CA LYS A 86 -11.34 1.15 -11.36
C LYS A 86 -10.50 2.41 -11.15
N PHE A 87 -9.18 2.25 -11.07
CA PHE A 87 -8.21 3.33 -10.91
C PHE A 87 -7.10 3.18 -11.94
N GLU A 88 -6.95 4.19 -12.79
CA GLU A 88 -6.02 4.22 -13.92
C GLU A 88 -5.11 5.44 -13.81
N LEU A 89 -3.81 5.22 -13.99
CA LEU A 89 -2.81 6.27 -14.09
C LEU A 89 -2.62 6.59 -15.57
N VAL A 90 -2.91 7.83 -15.96
CA VAL A 90 -2.85 8.30 -17.34
C VAL A 90 -1.67 9.26 -17.47
N ASP A 91 -0.87 9.12 -18.52
CA ASP A 91 0.09 10.15 -18.91
C ASP A 91 -0.68 11.28 -19.59
N LYS A 92 -0.50 12.50 -19.10
CA LYS A 92 -1.11 13.70 -19.67
C LYS A 92 -0.11 14.37 -20.60
#